data_AF-A0A947EEI7-F1
#
_entry.id   AF-A0A947EEI7-F1
#
_cell.length_a   1.000
_cell.length_b   1.000
_cell.length_c   1.000
_cell.angle_alpha   90.00
_cell.angle_beta   90.00
_cell.angle_gamma   90.00
#
_symmetry.space_group_name_H-M   'P 1'
#
loop_
_entity.id
_entity.type
_entity.pdbx_description
1 polymer ?
#
loop_
_entity_poly.entity_id
_entity_poly.type
_entity_poly.pdbx_seq_one_letter_code
_entity_poly.pdbx_strand_id
1 'polypeptide(L)'
;HALRLRPDRIVVGEVRGPEALDMIQAMSTGHDGSLSTVHANSPSEALWRLETLAMSGDHRAAEITVRRQLRAGVDLIVHMERRDGTRRVCGIEEVS
;
A
#
# COMPACT_ATOMS: atom_id res chain seq x y z
N HIS A 1 -14.80 1.35 6.40
CA HIS A 1 -16.25 1.47 6.09
C HIS A 1 -16.67 0.77 4.79
N ALA A 2 -15.80 0.62 3.78
CA ALA A 2 -16.14 0.01 2.48
C ALA A 2 -16.29 -1.53 2.48
N LEU A 3 -15.63 -2.25 3.40
CA LEU A 3 -15.66 -3.73 3.46
C LEU A 3 -17.05 -4.35 3.63
N ARG A 4 -18.02 -3.58 4.13
CA ARG A 4 -19.41 -4.03 4.31
C ARG A 4 -20.23 -3.96 3.02
N LEU A 5 -19.68 -3.39 1.95
CA LEU A 5 -20.32 -3.27 0.63
C LEU A 5 -20.06 -4.48 -0.27
N ARG A 6 -19.30 -5.48 0.22
CA ARG A 6 -18.81 -6.62 -0.58
C ARG A 6 -18.15 -6.19 -1.90
N PRO A 7 -17.20 -5.24 -1.86
CA PRO A 7 -16.53 -4.84 -3.09
C PRO A 7 -15.65 -5.99 -3.61
N ASP A 8 -15.55 -6.14 -4.93
CA ASP A 8 -14.58 -7.06 -5.53
C ASP A 8 -13.15 -6.49 -5.48
N ARG A 9 -13.02 -5.15 -5.43
CA ARG A 9 -11.75 -4.42 -5.40
C ARG A 9 -11.86 -3.16 -4.58
N ILE A 10 -10.76 -2.77 -3.95
CA ILE A 10 -10.69 -1.53 -3.18
C ILE A 10 -9.67 -0.61 -3.82
N VAL A 11 -10.13 0.59 -4.21
CA VAL A 11 -9.26 1.64 -4.71
C VAL A 11 -9.20 2.73 -3.66
N VAL A 12 -8.03 2.89 -3.05
CA VAL A 12 -7.72 4.01 -2.16
C VAL A 12 -6.96 5.03 -2.97
N GLY A 13 -7.41 6.28 -3.04
CA GLY A 13 -6.76 7.28 -3.88
C GLY A 13 -5.31 7.49 -3.49
N GLU A 14 -5.08 7.80 -2.21
CA GLU A 14 -3.75 7.98 -1.63
C GLU A 14 -3.81 7.66 -0.14
N VAL A 15 -2.76 7.02 0.38
CA VAL A 15 -2.61 6.77 1.82
C VAL A 15 -1.58 7.73 2.43
N ARG A 16 -1.93 8.34 3.55
CA ARG A 16 -1.15 9.41 4.20
C ARG A 16 -0.93 9.20 5.69
N GLY A 17 -1.65 8.26 6.31
CA GLY A 17 -1.64 8.05 7.75
C GLY A 17 -2.01 6.63 8.17
N PRO A 18 -2.54 6.46 9.39
CA PRO A 18 -2.80 5.14 9.98
C PRO A 18 -3.85 4.30 9.25
N GLU A 19 -4.63 4.89 8.34
CA GLU A 19 -5.53 4.19 7.44
C GLU A 19 -4.81 3.19 6.50
N ALA A 20 -3.48 3.27 6.41
CA ALA A 20 -2.65 2.26 5.75
C ALA A 20 -2.87 0.84 6.29
N LEU A 21 -3.07 0.69 7.61
CA LEU A 21 -3.29 -0.63 8.20
C LEU A 21 -4.60 -1.24 7.70
N ASP A 22 -5.69 -0.47 7.71
CA ASP A 22 -6.99 -0.89 7.19
C ASP A 22 -6.91 -1.24 5.69
N MET A 23 -6.19 -0.44 4.93
CA MET A 23 -5.96 -0.66 3.50
C MET A 23 -5.22 -1.99 3.26
N ILE A 24 -4.10 -2.22 3.94
CA ILE A 24 -3.29 -3.43 3.81
C ILE A 24 -4.10 -4.67 4.22
N GLN A 25 -4.86 -4.58 5.32
CA GLN A 25 -5.74 -5.65 5.77
C GLN A 25 -6.81 -5.98 4.72
N ALA A 26 -7.42 -4.95 4.14
CA ALA A 26 -8.41 -5.13 3.10
C ALA A 26 -7.82 -5.80 1.84
N MET A 27 -6.65 -5.34 1.39
CA MET A 27 -5.95 -5.90 0.24
C MET A 27 -5.52 -7.35 0.44
N SER A 28 -5.11 -7.71 1.66
CA SER A 28 -4.72 -9.08 2.02
C SER A 28 -5.90 -10.04 2.32
N THR A 29 -7.15 -9.57 2.29
CA THR A 29 -8.33 -10.38 2.67
C THR A 29 -9.41 -10.45 1.59
N GLY A 30 -9.03 -10.91 0.39
CA GLY A 30 -9.98 -11.30 -0.66
C GLY A 30 -10.50 -10.15 -1.52
N HIS A 31 -9.72 -9.08 -1.65
CA HIS A 31 -10.00 -7.94 -2.54
C HIS A 31 -8.88 -7.82 -3.60
N ASP A 32 -8.65 -8.90 -4.33
CA ASP A 32 -7.56 -9.00 -5.32
C ASP A 32 -7.73 -7.96 -6.43
N GLY A 33 -6.63 -7.34 -6.84
CA GLY A 33 -6.65 -6.24 -7.81
C GLY A 33 -7.02 -4.87 -7.22
N SER A 34 -6.94 -4.74 -5.89
CA SER A 34 -6.98 -3.46 -5.19
C SER A 34 -5.79 -2.57 -5.57
N LEU A 35 -5.96 -1.26 -5.45
CA LEU A 35 -4.97 -0.27 -5.86
C LEU A 35 -4.89 0.87 -4.84
N SER A 36 -3.68 1.38 -4.60
CA SER A 36 -3.48 2.63 -3.89
C SER A 36 -2.26 3.39 -4.39
N THR A 37 -2.13 4.64 -3.96
CA THR A 37 -0.92 5.44 -4.18
C THR A 37 -0.32 5.89 -2.85
N VAL A 38 1.01 6.01 -2.83
CA VAL A 38 1.79 6.49 -1.69
C VAL A 38 2.99 7.28 -2.21
N HIS A 39 3.36 8.35 -1.50
CA HIS A 39 4.54 9.13 -1.85
C HIS A 39 5.83 8.43 -1.42
N ALA A 40 6.69 8.07 -2.38
CA ALA A 40 8.01 7.53 -2.13
C ALA A 40 8.95 7.87 -3.29
N ASN A 41 10.26 7.82 -3.07
CA ASN A 41 11.29 8.07 -4.09
C ASN A 41 11.88 6.76 -4.65
N SER A 42 11.42 5.61 -4.17
CA SER A 42 11.78 4.29 -4.70
C SER A 42 10.73 3.25 -4.30
N PRO A 43 10.67 2.08 -4.97
CA PRO A 43 9.80 0.98 -4.56
C PRO A 43 10.07 0.48 -3.13
N SER A 44 11.34 0.32 -2.75
CA SER A 44 11.73 -0.07 -1.39
C SER A 44 11.28 0.96 -0.34
N GLU A 45 11.40 2.26 -0.65
CA GLU A 45 10.90 3.31 0.24
C GLU A 45 9.37 3.28 0.34
N ALA A 46 8.66 2.93 -0.72
CA ALA A 46 7.20 2.79 -0.69
C ALA A 46 6.78 1.68 0.30
N LEU A 47 7.43 0.52 0.28
CA LEU A 47 7.19 -0.56 1.26
C LEU A 47 7.44 -0.09 2.69
N TRP A 48 8.61 0.51 2.93
CA TRP A 48 8.99 1.03 4.25
C TRP A 48 7.99 2.08 4.75
N ARG A 49 7.53 2.96 3.85
CA ARG A 49 6.57 4.00 4.19
C ARG A 49 5.20 3.43 4.50
N LEU A 50 4.71 2.47 3.73
CA LEU A 50 3.45 1.79 4.02
C LEU A 50 3.48 1.09 5.38
N GLU A 51 4.58 0.42 5.71
CA GLU A 51 4.80 -0.16 7.03
C GLU A 51 4.76 0.91 8.13
N THR A 52 5.50 2.01 7.95
CA THR A 52 5.55 3.13 8.91
C THR A 52 4.18 3.74 9.14
N LEU A 53 3.42 3.99 8.07
CA LEU A 53 2.07 4.54 8.14
C LEU A 53 1.12 3.59 8.85
N ALA A 54 1.18 2.28 8.57
CA ALA A 54 0.36 1.29 9.23
C ALA A 54 0.65 1.17 10.74
N MET A 55 1.89 1.44 11.13
CA MET A 55 2.33 1.42 12.53
C MET A 55 2.13 2.77 13.26
N SER A 56 1.74 3.85 12.57
CA SER A 56 1.64 5.19 13.19
C SER A 56 0.34 5.44 13.94
N GLY A 57 -0.62 4.50 13.92
CA GLY A 57 -1.89 4.61 14.62
C GLY A 57 -1.84 4.10 16.05
N ASP A 58 -2.93 4.27 16.79
CA ASP A 58 -3.05 3.78 18.18
C ASP A 58 -3.10 2.24 18.30
N HIS A 59 -3.09 1.53 17.17
CA HIS A 59 -3.20 0.09 17.11
C HIS A 59 -1.83 -0.56 17.39
N ARG A 60 -1.78 -1.43 18.40
CA ARG A 60 -0.58 -2.20 18.75
C ARG A 60 -0.48 -3.48 17.92
N ALA A 61 -0.41 -3.36 16.61
CA ALA A 61 -0.03 -4.48 15.76
C ALA A 61 1.47 -4.78 15.98
N ALA A 62 1.84 -6.06 16.01
CA ALA A 62 3.26 -6.41 16.00
C ALA A 62 3.83 -6.09 14.61
N GLU A 63 5.04 -5.51 14.55
CA GLU A 63 5.74 -5.16 13.30
C GLU A 63 5.80 -6.34 12.32
N ILE A 64 6.10 -7.54 12.84
CA ILE A 64 6.14 -8.78 12.06
C ILE A 64 4.79 -9.10 11.39
N THR A 65 3.68 -8.79 12.05
CA THR A 65 2.33 -8.99 11.53
C THR A 65 2.04 -8.02 10.40
N VAL A 66 2.37 -6.73 10.59
CA VAL A 66 2.18 -5.71 9.55
C VAL A 66 3.00 -6.03 8.30
N ARG A 67 4.28 -6.40 8.46
CA ARG A 67 5.12 -6.84 7.33
C ARG A 67 4.54 -8.03 6.58
N ARG A 68 4.00 -9.02 7.32
CA ARG A 68 3.38 -10.20 6.71
C ARG A 68 2.11 -9.85 5.94
N GLN A 69 1.27 -8.98 6.50
CA GLN A 69 0.05 -8.51 5.82
C GLN A 69 0.39 -7.68 4.58
N LEU A 70 1.40 -6.82 4.68
CA LEU A 70 1.87 -5.99 3.57
C LEU A 70 2.38 -6.85 2.41
N ARG A 71 3.22 -7.85 2.69
CA ARG A 71 3.68 -8.82 1.67
C ARG A 71 2.56 -9.68 1.07
N ALA A 72 1.49 -9.94 1.83
CA ALA A 72 0.36 -10.72 1.35
C ALA A 72 -0.68 -9.89 0.58
N GLY A 73 -0.69 -8.56 0.75
CA GLY A 73 -1.67 -7.66 0.14
C GLY A 73 -1.12 -6.75 -0.95
N VAL A 74 0.20 -6.67 -1.13
CA VAL A 74 0.83 -5.86 -2.17
C VAL A 74 1.63 -6.80 -3.06
N ASP A 75 1.21 -6.95 -4.33
CA ASP A 75 1.89 -7.81 -5.30
C ASP A 75 2.92 -7.03 -6.13
N LEU A 76 2.59 -5.77 -6.48
CA LEU A 76 3.37 -4.97 -7.42
C LEU A 76 3.47 -3.52 -6.97
N ILE A 77 4.66 -2.94 -7.14
CA ILE A 77 4.90 -1.51 -6.98
C ILE A 77 5.31 -0.92 -8.33
N VAL A 78 4.55 0.07 -8.78
CA VAL A 78 4.88 0.88 -9.95
C VAL A 78 5.36 2.25 -9.47
N HIS A 79 6.67 2.49 -9.55
CA HIS A 79 7.26 3.77 -9.16
C HIS A 79 7.22 4.75 -10.34
N MET A 80 6.75 5.97 -10.04
CA MET A 80 6.56 7.03 -11.03
C MET A 80 7.28 8.32 -10.62
N GLU A 81 8.14 8.80 -11.50
CA GLU A 81 8.85 10.06 -11.33
C GLU A 81 8.34 11.13 -12.29
N ARG A 82 8.61 12.39 -11.95
CA ARG A 82 8.41 13.51 -12.87
C ARG A 82 9.77 13.92 -13.42
N ARG A 83 9.99 13.67 -14.71
CA ARG A 83 11.19 14.06 -15.43
C ARG A 83 10.80 15.00 -16.56
N ASP A 84 11.43 16.17 -16.59
CA ASP A 84 11.17 17.20 -17.59
C ASP A 84 9.68 17.57 -17.71
N GLY A 85 9.02 17.75 -16.56
CA GLY A 85 7.59 18.09 -16.47
C GLY A 85 6.61 16.93 -16.72
N THR A 86 7.08 15.80 -17.25
CA THR A 86 6.24 14.64 -17.62
C THR A 86 6.35 13.52 -16.59
N ARG A 87 5.23 12.89 -16.22
CA ARG A 87 5.24 11.68 -15.39
C ARG A 87 5.66 10.46 -16.21
N ARG A 88 6.59 9.67 -15.69
CA ARG A 88 7.05 8.42 -16.32
C ARG A 88 7.17 7.32 -15.28
N VAL A 89 6.88 6.09 -15.67
CA VAL A 89 7.22 4.91 -14.89
C VAL A 89 8.73 4.73 -14.95
N CYS A 90 9.39 4.69 -13.79
CA CYS A 90 10.84 4.54 -13.67
C CYS A 90 11.25 3.19 -13.06
N GLY A 91 10.33 2.48 -12.42
CA GLY A 91 10.57 1.14 -11.89
C GLY A 91 9.26 0.37 -11.70
N ILE A 92 9.33 -0.94 -11.91
CA ILE A 92 8.25 -1.88 -11.60
C ILE A 92 8.90 -3.01 -10.81
N GLU A 93 8.46 -3.22 -9.57
CA GLU A 93 8.99 -4.25 -8.69
C GLU A 93 7.86 -5.14 -8.20
N GLU A 94 8.09 -6.45 -8.27
CA GLU A 94 7.23 -7.46 -7.65
C GLU A 94 7.63 -7.61 -6.18
N VAL A 95 6.64 -7.70 -5.31
CA VAL A 95 6.85 -7.87 -3.88
C VAL A 95 6.79 -9.35 -3.56
N SER A 96 7.95 -9.94 -3.32
CA SER A 96 8.14 -11.31 -2.82
C SER A 96 8.48 -11.29 -1.34
#